data_AF-A0A2V9HF19-F1
#
_entry.id   AF-A0A2V9HF19-F1
#
_cell.length_a   1.000
_cell.length_b   1.000
_cell.length_c   1.000
_cell.angle_alpha   90.00
_cell.angle_beta   90.00
_cell.angle_gamma   90.00
#
_symmetry.space_group_name_H-M   'P 1'
#
loop_
_entity.id
_entity.type
_entity.pdbx_description
1 polymer ?
#
loop_
_entity_poly.entity_id
_entity_poly.type
_entity_poly.pdbx_seq_one_letter_code
_entity_poly.pdbx_strand_id
1 'polypeptide(L)' 'MVKLTPIEQEMFVKAQPTVFNPCTGVWGRRGATNVRLKAARKPTLRRALEAAWRLAAPKPLTRQLDEDR' A
#
# COMPACT_ATOMS: atom_id res chain seq x y z
N MET A 1 -2.58 8.70 1.94
CA MET A 1 -1.42 7.82 2.26
C MET A 1 -1.96 6.42 2.48
N VAL A 2 -1.17 5.41 2.14
CA VAL A 2 -1.48 4.00 2.39
C VAL A 2 -0.51 3.46 3.44
N LYS A 3 -1.00 2.57 4.30
CA LYS A 3 -0.16 1.88 5.28
C LYS A 3 0.28 0.56 4.68
N LEU A 4 1.58 0.34 4.59
CA LEU A 4 2.17 -0.90 4.10
C LEU A 4 3.10 -1.49 5.16
N THR A 5 3.52 -2.74 4.99
CA THR A 5 4.72 -3.21 5.69
C THR A 5 5.95 -2.48 5.15
N PRO A 6 7.05 -2.33 5.91
CA PRO A 6 8.27 -1.70 5.41
C PRO A 6 8.80 -2.35 4.12
N ILE A 7 8.68 -3.68 4.01
CA ILE A 7 9.10 -4.45 2.84
C ILE A 7 8.20 -4.13 1.63
N GLU A 8 6.88 -4.13 1.80
CA GLU A 8 5.96 -3.73 0.72
C GLU A 8 6.15 -2.28 0.30
N GLN A 9 6.35 -1.37 1.25
CA GLN A 9 6.66 0.02 0.94
C GLN A 9 7.89 0.11 0.03
N GLU A 10 8.98 -0.59 0.36
CA GLU A 10 10.19 -0.61 -0.47
C GLU A 10 9.89 -1.16 -1.87
N MET A 11 9.12 -2.25 -1.98
CA MET A 11 8.73 -2.83 -3.27
C MET A 11 7.92 -1.84 -4.13
N PHE A 12 6.92 -1.17 -3.55
CA PHE A 12 6.09 -0.20 -4.27
C PHE A 12 6.89 1.04 -4.70
N VAL A 13 7.74 1.56 -3.82
CA VAL A 13 8.60 2.72 -4.10
C VAL A 13 9.63 2.38 -5.19
N LYS A 14 10.25 1.20 -5.12
CA LYS A 14 11.20 0.73 -6.14
C LYS A 14 10.52 0.52 -7.50
N ALA A 15 9.33 -0.07 -7.51
CA ALA A 15 8.61 -0.36 -8.74
C ALA A 15 8.02 0.88 -9.42
N GLN A 16 7.51 1.85 -8.64
CA GLN A 16 6.85 3.05 -9.16
C GLN A 16 7.22 4.29 -8.33
N PRO A 17 8.48 4.78 -8.42
CA PRO A 17 8.99 5.88 -7.61
C PRO A 17 8.32 7.24 -7.89
N THR A 18 7.70 7.40 -9.06
CA THR A 18 6.92 8.61 -9.40
C THR A 18 5.53 8.61 -8.77
N VAL A 19 5.06 7.45 -8.29
CA VAL A 19 3.74 7.25 -7.68
C VAL A 19 3.85 7.15 -6.16
N PHE A 20 4.82 6.40 -5.65
CA PHE A 20 4.96 6.14 -4.23
C PHE A 20 6.24 6.76 -3.66
N ASN A 21 6.13 7.35 -2.47
CA ASN A 21 7.27 7.72 -1.66
C ASN A 21 6.96 7.49 -0.17
N PRO A 22 7.96 7.14 0.66
CA PRO A 22 7.77 7.06 2.11
C PRO A 22 7.34 8.41 2.67
N CYS A 23 6.43 8.41 3.65
CA CYS A 23 6.17 9.61 4.45
C CYS A 23 7.43 10.03 5.24
N THR A 24 7.45 11.26 5.73
CA THR A 24 8.59 11.76 6.51
C THR A 24 8.66 11.12 7.91
N GLY A 25 9.89 11.00 8.43
CA GLY A 25 10.14 10.59 9.81
C GLY A 25 9.73 9.16 10.17
N VAL A 26 9.29 8.96 11.42
CA VAL A 26 8.92 7.65 11.98
C VAL A 26 7.77 7.00 11.19
N TRP A 27 6.87 7.82 10.64
CA TRP A 27 5.73 7.34 9.88
C TRP A 27 6.18 6.55 8.64
N GLY A 28 7.07 7.11 7.82
CA GLY A 28 7.62 6.41 6.67
C GLY A 28 8.48 5.21 7.03
N ARG A 29 9.28 5.30 8.09
CA ARG A 29 10.05 4.14 8.59
C ARG A 29 9.16 2.98 9.00
N ARG A 30 7.94 3.25 9.45
CA ARG A 30 6.93 2.24 9.79
C ARG A 30 6.03 1.87 8.62
N GLY A 31 6.31 2.30 7.38
CA GLY A 31 5.54 1.89 6.20
C GLY A 31 4.36 2.79 5.83
N ALA A 32 4.23 4.00 6.40
CA ALA A 32 3.28 4.99 5.88
C ALA A 32 3.83 5.56 4.56
N THR A 33 3.08 5.38 3.48
CA THR A 33 3.54 5.70 2.12
C THR A 33 2.59 6.70 1.45
N ASN A 34 3.14 7.82 0.98
CA ASN A 34 2.39 8.77 0.16
C ASN A 34 2.10 8.18 -1.22
N VAL A 35 0.96 8.57 -1.80
CA VAL A 35 0.57 8.18 -3.15
C VAL A 35 0.28 9.44 -3.96
N ARG A 36 1.03 9.65 -5.04
CA ARG A 36 0.77 10.71 -6.02
C ARG A 36 -0.32 10.24 -6.99
N LEU A 37 -1.57 10.51 -6.63
CA LEU A 37 -2.77 10.04 -7.36
C LEU A 37 -2.76 10.40 -8.85
N LYS A 38 -2.28 11.60 -9.22
CA LYS A 38 -2.17 12.03 -10.63
C LYS A 38 -1.31 11.11 -11.49
N ALA A 39 -0.29 10.47 -10.90
CA ALA A 39 0.61 9.55 -11.61
C ALA A 39 0.17 8.07 -11.48
N ALA A 40 -0.79 7.78 -10.60
CA ALA A 40 -1.18 6.41 -10.27
C ALA A 40 -2.15 5.83 -11.32
N ARG A 41 -1.84 4.65 -11.85
CA ARG A 41 -2.81 3.85 -12.62
C ARG A 41 -3.74 3.10 -11.67
N LYS A 42 -5.00 2.91 -12.07
CA LYS A 42 -6.02 2.20 -11.27
C LYS A 42 -5.56 0.83 -10.76
N PRO A 43 -4.93 -0.06 -11.57
CA PRO A 43 -4.48 -1.36 -11.09
C PRO A 43 -3.40 -1.27 -10.02
N THR A 44 -2.43 -0.36 -10.19
CA THR A 44 -1.39 -0.10 -9.20
C THR A 44 -1.99 0.37 -7.88
N LEU A 45 -2.88 1.38 -7.95
CA LEU A 45 -3.48 1.97 -6.76
C LEU A 45 -4.33 0.94 -6.01
N ARG A 46 -5.09 0.12 -6.74
CA ARG A 46 -5.88 -0.96 -6.16
C ARG A 46 -5.01 -1.93 -5.38
N ARG A 47 -3.89 -2.41 -5.95
CA ARG A 47 -2.97 -3.32 -5.25
C ARG A 47 -2.41 -2.71 -3.96
N ALA A 48 -2.07 -1.42 -3.98
CA ALA A 48 -1.58 -0.74 -2.78
C ALA A 48 -2.66 -0.56 -1.71
N LEU A 49 -3.90 -0.26 -2.11
CA LEU A 49 -5.04 -0.15 -1.19
C LEU A 49 -5.43 -1.51 -0.60
N GLU A 50 -5.43 -2.58 -1.39
CA GLU A 50 -5.68 -3.94 -0.91
C GLU A 50 -4.63 -4.38 0.11
N ALA A 51 -3.35 -4.17 -0.18
CA ALA A 51 -2.27 -4.46 0.76
C ALA A 51 -2.47 -3.70 2.08
N ALA A 52 -2.81 -2.40 2.00
CA ALA A 52 -3.07 -1.60 3.19
C ALA A 52 -4.31 -2.06 3.97
N TRP A 53 -5.37 -2.43 3.27
CA TRP A 53 -6.60 -2.92 3.87
C TRP A 53 -6.35 -4.24 4.61
N ARG A 54 -5.58 -5.18 4.06
CA ARG A 54 -5.23 -6.46 4.72
C ARG A 54 -4.52 -6.28 6.05
N LEU A 55 -3.77 -5.19 6.23
CA LEU A 55 -3.10 -4.87 7.50
C LEU A 55 -4.07 -4.32 8.56
N ALA A 56 -5.17 -3.70 8.14
CA ALA A 56 -6.16 -3.10 9.02
C ALA A 56 -7.40 -4.00 9.25
N ALA A 57 -7.71 -4.86 8.30
CA ALA A 57 -8.92 -5.66 8.30
C ALA A 57 -8.81 -6.87 9.25
N PRO A 58 -9.91 -7.23 9.93
CA PRO A 58 -10.02 -8.52 10.62
C PRO A 58 -9.76 -9.71 9.69
N LYS A 59 -9.13 -10.77 10.23
CA LYS A 59 -8.81 -11.99 9.49
C LYS A 59 -9.97 -12.60 8.69
N PRO A 60 -11.23 -12.64 9.19
CA PRO A 60 -12.35 -13.16 8.41
C PRO A 60 -12.60 -12.39 7.11
N LEU A 61 -12.51 -11.06 7.15
CA LEU A 61 -12.72 -10.23 5.96
C LEU A 61 -11.57 -10.39 4.95
N THR A 62 -10.33 -10.48 5.45
CA THR A 62 -9.18 -10.76 4.58
C THR A 62 -9.33 -12.09 3.85
N ARG A 63 -9.83 -13.13 4.55
CA ARG A 63 -10.10 -14.44 3.96
C ARG A 63 -11.18 -14.38 2.88
N GLN A 64 -12.28 -13.68 3.15
CA GLN A 64 -13.35 -13.50 2.16
C GLN A 64 -12.83 -12.82 0.89
N LEU A 65 -12.00 -11.77 1.02
CA LEU A 65 -11.39 -11.11 -0.14
C LEU A 65 -10.49 -12.04 -0.97
N ASP A 66 -9.85 -13.01 -0.33
CA ASP A 66 -9.04 -14.03 -1.02
C ASP A 66 -9.89 -15.07 -1.76
N GLU A 67 -11.08 -15.37 -1.23
CA GLU A 67 -12.03 -16.34 -1.80
C GLU A 67 -12.84 -15.75 -2.96
N ASP A 68 -13.16 -14.45 -2.92
CA ASP A 68 -13.92 -13.73 -3.96
C ASP A 68 -13.11 -13.42 -5.24
N ARG A 69 -11.84 -13.87 -5.32
CA ARG A 69 -10.88 -13.45 -6.35
C ARG A 69 -10.47 -14.57 -7.30
#